data_AF-A0A832XPD9-F1
#
_entry.id   AF-A0A832XPD9-F1
#
_cell.length_a   1.000
_cell.length_b   1.000
_cell.length_c   1.000
_cell.angle_alpha   90.00
_cell.angle_beta   90.00
_cell.angle_gamma   90.00
#
_symmetry.space_group_name_H-M   'P 1'
#
loop_
_entity.id
_entity.type
_entity.pdbx_description
1 polymer ?
#
loop_
_entity_poly.entity_id
_entity_poly.type
_entity_poly.pdbx_seq_one_letter_code
_entity_poly.pdbx_strand_id
1 'polypeptide(L)'
;MTDPVELSVGGIWGHTARRVFHLSMGGFPFLYYYLQGEIETQKVVSAAVIFVIFAEAVRLKLGIAIFGQRHYESKQVSALAWGAFAIGIIFLTVPDYPEFVYPLILSLSFGDPFLGELRRKNLDSKNVFLIGSIFIMMIWLISWHYLSTPFFLAILMGPICVAAEWPRLRWIDDNATMLLIPLTAVLLAIPFL
;
A
#
# COMPACT_ATOMS: atom_id res chain seq x y z
N MET A 1 -15.32 17.40 -5.45
CA MET A 1 -14.33 16.36 -5.81
C MET A 1 -14.75 15.82 -7.16
N THR A 2 -13.84 15.68 -8.12
CA THR A 2 -14.11 14.96 -9.38
C THR A 2 -14.34 13.48 -9.08
N ASP A 3 -15.29 12.84 -9.76
CA ASP A 3 -15.63 11.44 -9.51
C ASP A 3 -14.45 10.53 -9.91
N PRO A 4 -13.91 9.69 -9.00
CA PRO A 4 -12.87 8.72 -9.32
C PRO A 4 -13.19 7.81 -10.51
N VAL A 5 -14.48 7.54 -10.75
CA VAL A 5 -14.96 6.77 -11.89
C VAL A 5 -14.67 7.49 -13.21
N GLU A 6 -14.95 8.79 -13.29
CA GLU A 6 -14.73 9.60 -14.49
C GLU A 6 -13.24 9.80 -14.80
N LEU A 7 -12.39 9.78 -13.77
CA LEU A 7 -10.95 9.92 -13.93
C LEU A 7 -10.26 8.63 -14.39
N SER A 8 -10.91 7.47 -14.23
CA SER A 8 -10.31 6.16 -14.49
C SER A 8 -10.47 5.74 -15.95
N VAL A 9 -9.39 5.29 -16.57
CA VAL A 9 -9.43 4.65 -17.89
C VAL A 9 -10.26 3.37 -17.77
N GLY A 10 -11.38 3.33 -18.48
CA GLY A 10 -12.37 2.25 -18.39
C GLY A 10 -13.55 2.55 -17.45
N GLY A 11 -13.69 3.79 -16.95
CA GLY A 11 -14.84 4.22 -16.17
C GLY A 11 -15.04 3.39 -14.90
N ILE A 12 -16.27 2.92 -14.67
CA ILE A 12 -16.62 2.14 -13.47
C ILE A 12 -15.89 0.80 -13.40
N TRP A 13 -15.62 0.19 -14.56
CA TRP A 13 -14.88 -1.07 -14.64
C TRP A 13 -13.41 -0.86 -14.33
N GLY A 14 -12.82 0.25 -14.79
CA GLY A 14 -11.46 0.64 -14.44
C GLY A 14 -11.31 0.90 -12.93
N HIS A 15 -12.23 1.70 -12.36
CA HIS A 15 -12.26 1.97 -10.93
C HIS A 15 -12.42 0.69 -10.09
N THR A 16 -13.33 -0.19 -10.50
CA THR A 16 -13.55 -1.48 -9.82
C THR A 16 -12.31 -2.38 -9.92
N ALA A 17 -11.68 -2.47 -11.10
CA ALA A 17 -10.45 -3.24 -11.28
C ALA A 17 -9.31 -2.72 -10.39
N ARG A 18 -9.15 -1.39 -10.26
CA ARG A 18 -8.19 -0.79 -9.33
C ARG A 18 -8.46 -1.23 -7.89
N ARG A 19 -9.72 -1.19 -7.44
CA ARG A 19 -10.09 -1.62 -6.08
C ARG A 19 -9.82 -3.10 -5.84
N VAL A 20 -10.19 -3.96 -6.78
CA VAL A 20 -9.94 -5.40 -6.70
C VAL A 20 -8.43 -5.68 -6.67
N PHE A 21 -7.65 -5.02 -7.52
CA PHE A 21 -6.20 -5.11 -7.50
C PHE A 21 -5.65 -4.70 -6.13
N HIS A 22 -6.14 -3.60 -5.57
CA HIS A 22 -5.73 -3.12 -4.26
C HIS A 22 -5.94 -4.16 -3.16
N LEU A 23 -7.13 -4.76 -3.10
CA LEU A 23 -7.47 -5.81 -2.15
C LEU A 23 -6.65 -7.09 -2.36
N SER A 24 -6.32 -7.41 -3.61
CA SER A 24 -5.50 -8.59 -3.94
C SER A 24 -4.06 -8.49 -3.44
N MET A 25 -3.54 -7.26 -3.25
CA MET A 25 -2.18 -7.05 -2.72
C MET A 25 -2.02 -7.62 -1.31
N GLY A 26 -3.10 -7.72 -0.53
CA GLY A 26 -3.11 -8.40 0.78
C GLY A 26 -2.73 -9.87 0.71
N GLY A 27 -2.77 -10.49 -0.48
CA GLY A 27 -2.28 -11.85 -0.73
C GLY A 27 -0.76 -11.96 -0.89
N PHE A 28 -0.04 -10.86 -1.16
CA PHE A 28 1.40 -10.92 -1.41
C PHE A 28 2.23 -11.42 -0.22
N PRO A 29 1.98 -11.02 1.04
CA PRO A 29 2.69 -11.60 2.18
C PRO A 29 2.53 -13.13 2.24
N PHE A 30 1.30 -13.63 2.05
CA PHE A 30 1.02 -15.07 2.04
C PHE A 30 1.79 -15.79 0.94
N LEU A 31 1.76 -15.24 -0.28
CA LEU A 31 2.49 -15.82 -1.41
C LEU A 31 4.00 -15.80 -1.17
N TYR A 32 4.55 -14.69 -0.66
CA TYR A 32 5.97 -14.55 -0.40
C TYR A 32 6.48 -15.59 0.60
N TYR A 33 5.80 -15.71 1.75
CA TYR A 33 6.20 -16.66 2.80
C TYR A 33 5.89 -18.12 2.43
N TYR A 34 4.85 -18.37 1.62
CA TYR A 34 4.57 -19.70 1.08
C TYR A 34 5.70 -20.20 0.16
N LEU A 35 6.26 -19.32 -0.66
CA LEU A 35 7.35 -19.66 -1.59
C LEU A 35 8.74 -19.56 -0.95
N GLN A 36 8.83 -19.06 0.29
CA GLN A 36 10.11 -18.92 0.99
C GLN A 36 10.70 -20.31 1.27
N GLY A 37 11.91 -20.54 0.79
CA GLY A 37 12.60 -21.84 0.89
C GLY A 37 12.47 -22.72 -0.35
N GLU A 38 11.50 -22.45 -1.23
CA GLU A 38 11.42 -23.10 -2.56
C GLU A 38 12.22 -22.33 -3.62
N ILE A 39 12.21 -21.00 -3.51
CA ILE A 39 12.90 -20.09 -4.42
C ILE A 39 13.63 -18.98 -3.66
N GLU A 40 14.54 -18.29 -4.34
CA GLU A 40 15.19 -17.09 -3.81
C GLU A 40 14.24 -15.89 -3.89
N THR A 41 13.25 -15.86 -2.98
CA THR A 41 12.12 -14.90 -2.99
C THR A 41 12.59 -13.44 -3.05
N GLN A 42 13.66 -13.07 -2.35
CA GLN A 42 14.22 -11.71 -2.43
C GLN A 42 14.77 -11.35 -3.82
N LYS A 43 15.41 -12.29 -4.54
CA LYS A 43 15.86 -12.03 -5.91
C LYS A 43 14.68 -11.88 -6.84
N VAL A 44 13.62 -12.68 -6.65
CA VAL A 44 12.37 -12.55 -7.40
C VAL A 44 11.71 -11.20 -7.14
N VAL A 45 11.59 -10.77 -5.89
CA VAL A 45 11.06 -9.45 -5.52
C VAL A 45 11.90 -8.33 -6.13
N SER A 46 13.23 -8.40 -6.01
CA SER A 46 14.14 -7.40 -6.60
C SER A 46 13.96 -7.31 -8.11
N ALA A 47 13.93 -8.45 -8.80
CA ALA A 47 13.69 -8.51 -10.24
C ALA A 47 12.31 -7.94 -10.61
N ALA A 48 11.26 -8.24 -9.83
CA ALA A 48 9.92 -7.70 -10.04
C ALA A 48 9.87 -6.18 -9.87
N VAL A 49 10.54 -5.63 -8.84
CA VAL A 49 10.62 -4.17 -8.62
C VAL A 49 11.37 -3.49 -9.77
N ILE A 50 12.52 -4.04 -10.19
CA ILE A 50 13.28 -3.52 -11.34
C ILE A 50 12.44 -3.56 -12.61
N PHE A 51 11.73 -4.66 -12.83
CA PHE A 51 10.82 -4.81 -13.97
C PHE A 51 9.71 -3.75 -13.94
N VAL A 52 9.07 -3.53 -12.79
CA VAL A 52 8.03 -2.50 -12.64
C VAL A 52 8.58 -1.10 -12.93
N ILE A 53 9.76 -0.77 -12.41
CA ILE A 53 10.41 0.53 -12.68
C ILE A 53 10.67 0.69 -14.19
N PHE A 54 11.18 -0.34 -14.85
CA PHE A 54 11.44 -0.30 -16.29
C PHE A 54 10.15 -0.20 -17.11
N ALA A 55 9.16 -1.02 -16.81
CA ALA A 55 7.85 -0.99 -17.46
C ALA A 55 7.17 0.38 -17.29
N GLU A 56 7.30 0.98 -16.11
CA GLU A 56 6.76 2.31 -15.82
C GLU A 56 7.48 3.41 -16.60
N ALA A 57 8.82 3.32 -16.71
CA ALA A 57 9.59 4.25 -17.55
C ALA A 57 9.18 4.17 -19.03
N VAL A 58 8.96 2.96 -19.55
CA VAL A 58 8.43 2.75 -20.91
C VAL A 58 7.02 3.33 -21.06
N ARG A 59 6.12 3.04 -20.12
CA ARG A 59 4.74 3.56 -20.11
C ARG A 59 4.72 5.09 -20.14
N LEU A 60 5.56 5.74 -19.33
CA LEU A 60 5.71 7.20 -19.30
C LEU A 60 6.28 7.77 -20.60
N LYS A 61 7.27 7.09 -21.20
CA LYS A 61 7.81 7.47 -22.50
C LYS A 61 6.75 7.42 -23.61
N LEU A 62 5.86 6.43 -23.56
CA LEU A 62 4.72 6.31 -24.47
C LEU A 62 3.58 7.29 -24.14
N GLY A 63 3.56 7.84 -22.93
CA GLY A 63 2.55 8.81 -22.50
C GLY A 63 1.14 8.20 -22.40
N ILE A 64 1.04 6.93 -22.03
CA ILE A 64 -0.22 6.18 -21.97
C ILE A 64 -0.66 5.92 -20.53
N ALA A 65 -1.96 5.96 -20.26
CA ALA A 65 -2.55 5.40 -19.04
C ALA A 65 -3.25 4.08 -19.42
N ILE A 66 -3.01 3.02 -18.66
CA ILE A 66 -3.60 1.70 -18.92
C ILE A 66 -4.95 1.54 -18.21
N PHE A 67 -5.69 0.50 -18.54
CA PHE A 67 -6.97 0.21 -17.89
C PHE A 67 -6.84 0.15 -16.36
N GLY A 68 -7.73 0.85 -15.64
CA GLY A 68 -7.70 0.98 -14.18
C GLY A 68 -6.81 2.11 -13.63
N GLN A 69 -5.92 2.68 -14.45
CA GLN A 69 -5.18 3.89 -14.12
C GLN A 69 -6.02 5.14 -14.35
N ARG A 70 -5.62 6.26 -13.74
CA ARG A 70 -6.24 7.57 -13.97
C ARG A 70 -5.63 8.24 -15.19
N HIS A 71 -6.41 9.04 -15.93
CA HIS A 71 -5.93 9.69 -17.15
C HIS A 71 -4.64 10.52 -16.98
N TYR A 72 -4.51 11.22 -15.84
CA TYR A 72 -3.31 12.02 -15.55
C TYR A 72 -2.06 11.17 -15.29
N GLU A 73 -2.20 9.88 -14.93
CA GLU A 73 -1.06 9.00 -14.71
C GLU A 73 -0.29 8.76 -16.01
N SER A 74 -0.84 9.08 -17.18
CA SER A 74 -0.10 9.12 -18.46
C SER A 74 1.15 10.02 -18.45
N LYS A 75 1.25 10.97 -17.51
CA LYS A 75 2.35 11.95 -17.42
C LYS A 75 3.18 11.87 -16.14
N GLN A 76 2.85 10.98 -15.21
CA GLN A 76 3.54 10.84 -13.92
C GLN A 76 3.58 9.38 -13.47
N VAL A 77 4.50 9.05 -12.57
CA VAL A 77 4.58 7.70 -12.01
C VAL A 77 3.22 7.30 -11.42
N SER A 78 2.74 6.12 -11.80
CA SER A 78 1.43 5.61 -11.47
C SER A 78 1.35 5.13 -10.03
N ALA A 79 0.15 5.16 -9.46
CA ALA A 79 -0.12 4.60 -8.13
C ALA A 79 0.24 3.11 -8.03
N LEU A 80 0.10 2.38 -9.14
CA LEU A 80 0.49 0.96 -9.23
C LEU A 80 2.00 0.80 -9.08
N ALA A 81 2.80 1.58 -9.81
CA ALA A 81 4.25 1.50 -9.75
C ALA A 81 4.78 1.90 -8.36
N TRP A 82 4.22 2.95 -7.76
CA TRP A 82 4.56 3.37 -6.40
C TRP A 82 4.19 2.32 -5.34
N GLY A 83 2.99 1.73 -5.43
CA GLY A 83 2.57 0.66 -4.53
C GLY A 83 3.46 -0.58 -4.65
N ALA A 84 3.72 -1.04 -5.89
CA ALA A 84 4.59 -2.20 -6.13
C ALA A 84 6.03 -1.95 -5.66
N PHE A 85 6.56 -0.75 -5.88
CA PHE A 85 7.87 -0.35 -5.35
C PHE A 85 7.89 -0.43 -3.82
N ALA A 86 6.94 0.20 -3.14
CA ALA A 86 6.92 0.25 -1.67
C ALA A 86 6.72 -1.14 -1.03
N ILE A 87 5.85 -1.98 -1.60
CA ILE A 87 5.70 -3.39 -1.19
C ILE A 87 7.01 -4.14 -1.36
N GLY A 88 7.68 -3.97 -2.50
CA GLY A 88 8.98 -4.59 -2.74
C GLY A 88 10.04 -4.15 -1.74
N ILE A 89 10.10 -2.86 -1.39
CA ILE A 89 11.00 -2.35 -0.36
C ILE A 89 10.73 -2.99 1.00
N ILE A 90 9.47 -3.21 1.39
CA ILE A 90 9.13 -3.92 2.64
C ILE A 90 9.75 -5.32 2.65
N PHE A 91 9.51 -6.12 1.60
CA PHE A 91 10.07 -7.47 1.49
C PHE A 91 11.60 -7.50 1.43
N LEU A 92 12.23 -6.46 0.86
CA LEU A 92 13.69 -6.39 0.79
C LEU A 92 14.34 -5.90 2.09
N THR A 93 13.60 -5.16 2.92
CA THR A 93 14.16 -4.53 4.14
C THR A 93 13.90 -5.34 5.40
N VAL A 94 12.72 -5.94 5.52
CA VAL A 94 12.32 -6.74 6.69
C VAL A 94 11.81 -8.14 6.26
N PRO A 95 12.55 -8.87 5.39
CA PRO A 95 12.11 -10.15 4.81
C PRO A 95 11.79 -11.23 5.85
N ASP A 96 12.52 -11.22 6.96
CA ASP A 96 12.49 -12.27 7.98
C ASP A 96 11.56 -11.91 9.15
N TYR A 97 10.81 -10.80 9.04
CA TYR A 97 9.92 -10.29 10.07
C TYR A 97 8.46 -10.28 9.59
N PRO A 98 7.81 -11.46 9.47
CA PRO A 98 6.40 -11.55 9.08
C PRO A 98 5.48 -10.68 9.94
N GLU A 99 5.78 -10.55 11.22
CA GLU A 99 5.07 -9.71 12.17
C GLU A 99 5.04 -8.22 11.82
N PHE A 100 5.90 -7.76 10.91
CA PHE A 100 5.85 -6.40 10.34
C PHE A 100 5.34 -6.39 8.89
N VAL A 101 5.77 -7.34 8.07
CA VAL A 101 5.42 -7.42 6.65
C VAL A 101 3.91 -7.55 6.44
N TYR A 102 3.27 -8.47 7.15
CA TYR A 102 1.83 -8.68 7.05
C TYR A 102 1.04 -7.42 7.39
N PRO A 103 1.13 -6.86 8.61
CA PRO A 103 0.31 -5.71 8.96
C PRO A 103 0.59 -4.47 8.10
N LEU A 104 1.82 -4.24 7.65
CA LEU A 104 2.13 -3.12 6.74
C LEU A 104 1.38 -3.25 5.41
N ILE A 105 1.51 -4.40 4.73
CA ILE A 105 0.90 -4.59 3.41
C ILE A 105 -0.62 -4.69 3.51
N LEU A 106 -1.15 -5.33 4.56
CA LEU A 106 -2.60 -5.40 4.80
C LEU A 106 -3.18 -4.01 5.12
N SER A 107 -2.43 -3.16 5.84
CA SER A 107 -2.83 -1.77 6.12
C SER A 107 -3.00 -0.96 4.85
N LEU A 108 -2.08 -1.07 3.88
CA LEU A 108 -2.29 -0.46 2.56
C LEU A 108 -3.49 -1.15 1.88
N SER A 109 -3.40 -2.45 1.63
CA SER A 109 -4.33 -3.24 0.82
C SER A 109 -5.79 -3.00 1.17
N PHE A 110 -6.12 -2.99 2.47
CA PHE A 110 -7.48 -2.78 2.96
C PHE A 110 -7.75 -1.35 3.43
N GLY A 111 -6.76 -0.68 4.02
CA GLY A 111 -6.92 0.65 4.58
C GLY A 111 -7.20 1.71 3.52
N ASP A 112 -6.45 1.76 2.42
CA ASP A 112 -6.70 2.78 1.37
C ASP A 112 -8.11 2.66 0.75
N PRO A 113 -8.59 1.47 0.30
CA PRO A 113 -9.95 1.32 -0.18
C PRO A 113 -11.00 1.73 0.84
N PHE A 114 -10.77 1.38 2.11
CA PHE A 114 -11.65 1.74 3.21
C PHE A 114 -11.71 3.26 3.43
N LEU A 115 -10.57 3.93 3.51
CA LEU A 115 -10.45 5.39 3.66
C LEU A 115 -11.11 6.12 2.49
N GLY A 116 -10.92 5.62 1.27
CA GLY A 116 -11.60 6.14 0.09
C GLY A 116 -13.13 6.03 0.19
N GLU A 117 -13.64 4.95 0.79
CA GLU A 117 -15.07 4.70 0.93
C GLU A 117 -15.72 5.54 2.03
N LEU A 118 -14.98 5.83 3.11
CA LEU A 118 -15.42 6.82 4.11
C LEU A 118 -15.56 8.21 3.47
N ARG A 119 -14.60 8.62 2.63
CA ARG A 119 -14.65 9.92 1.93
C ARG A 119 -15.78 9.99 0.92
N ARG A 120 -16.04 8.91 0.16
CA ARG A 120 -17.18 8.85 -0.77
C ARG A 120 -18.54 8.95 -0.07
N LYS A 121 -18.62 8.55 1.20
CA LYS A 121 -19.80 8.74 2.05
C LYS A 121 -19.90 10.15 2.65
N ASN A 122 -19.06 11.10 2.22
CA ASN A 122 -19.01 12.48 2.69
C ASN A 122 -18.74 12.63 4.20
N LEU A 123 -18.01 11.68 4.81
CA LEU A 123 -17.50 11.87 6.17
C LEU A 123 -16.44 12.96 6.16
N ASP A 124 -16.43 13.80 7.20
CA ASP A 124 -15.42 14.83 7.39
C ASP A 124 -14.06 14.23 7.75
N SER A 125 -13.00 15.00 7.53
CA SER A 125 -11.61 14.52 7.68
C SER A 125 -11.31 14.00 9.08
N LYS A 126 -11.94 14.55 10.14
CA LYS A 126 -11.73 14.07 11.51
C LYS A 126 -12.32 12.67 11.71
N ASN A 127 -13.53 12.42 11.21
CA ASN A 127 -14.14 11.10 11.29
C ASN A 127 -13.44 10.08 10.38
N VAL A 128 -13.00 10.47 9.18
CA VAL A 128 -12.17 9.61 8.32
C VAL A 128 -10.88 9.20 9.05
N PHE A 129 -10.21 10.15 9.69
CA PHE A 129 -9.00 9.88 10.45
C PHE A 129 -9.25 8.91 11.62
N LEU A 130 -10.27 9.18 12.44
CA LEU A 130 -10.57 8.36 13.62
C LEU A 130 -10.99 6.93 13.23
N ILE A 131 -11.96 6.80 12.33
CA ILE A 131 -12.50 5.50 11.92
C ILE A 131 -11.43 4.70 11.15
N GLY A 132 -10.68 5.36 10.27
CA GLY A 132 -9.56 4.76 9.57
C GLY A 132 -8.45 4.27 10.50
N SER A 133 -8.10 5.07 11.51
CA SER A 133 -7.07 4.70 12.49
C SER A 133 -7.49 3.48 13.31
N ILE A 134 -8.77 3.42 13.71
CA ILE A 134 -9.34 2.26 14.40
C ILE A 134 -9.32 1.02 13.49
N PHE A 135 -9.70 1.18 12.22
CA PHE A 135 -9.68 0.08 11.25
C PHE A 135 -8.28 -0.50 11.06
N ILE A 136 -7.28 0.35 10.85
CA ILE A 136 -5.89 -0.09 10.70
C ILE A 136 -5.36 -0.66 12.02
N MET A 137 -5.67 -0.06 13.17
CA MET A 137 -5.30 -0.61 14.47
C MET A 137 -5.82 -2.04 14.66
N MET A 138 -7.05 -2.36 14.20
CA MET A 138 -7.56 -3.73 14.24
C MET A 138 -6.71 -4.71 13.43
N ILE A 139 -6.21 -4.33 12.25
CA ILE A 139 -5.29 -5.16 11.44
C ILE A 139 -4.02 -5.48 12.24
N TRP A 140 -3.47 -4.48 12.91
CA TRP A 140 -2.26 -4.68 13.72
C TRP A 140 -2.53 -5.46 15.01
N LEU A 141 -3.71 -5.30 15.64
CA LEU A 141 -4.10 -6.11 16.80
C LEU A 141 -4.29 -7.59 16.43
N ILE A 142 -4.87 -7.87 15.26
CA ILE A 142 -4.93 -9.23 14.72
C ILE A 142 -3.51 -9.77 14.50
N SER A 143 -2.60 -8.95 13.97
CA SER A 143 -1.20 -9.33 13.76
C SER A 143 -0.45 -9.55 15.09
N TRP A 144 -0.70 -8.75 16.13
CA TRP A 144 -0.19 -9.01 17.48
C TRP A 144 -0.64 -10.38 17.99
N HIS A 145 -1.91 -10.73 17.81
CA HIS A 145 -2.46 -11.99 18.29
C HIS A 145 -1.90 -13.22 17.54
N TYR A 146 -1.79 -13.16 16.21
CA TYR A 146 -1.41 -14.31 15.38
C TYR A 146 0.07 -14.38 14.98
N LEU A 147 0.74 -13.23 14.88
CA LEU A 147 2.13 -13.11 14.40
C LEU A 147 3.06 -12.59 15.49
N SER A 148 2.57 -12.34 16.71
CA SER A 148 3.37 -11.78 17.80
C SER A 148 3.97 -10.40 17.52
N THR A 149 3.34 -9.61 16.63
CA THR A 149 3.69 -8.19 16.41
C THR A 149 3.65 -7.44 17.75
N PRO A 150 4.68 -6.65 18.11
CA PRO A 150 4.71 -5.89 19.37
C PRO A 150 3.44 -5.06 19.60
N PHE A 151 2.83 -5.23 20.77
CA PHE A 151 1.51 -4.66 21.06
C PHE A 151 1.46 -3.12 20.92
N PHE A 152 2.52 -2.40 21.30
CA PHE A 152 2.52 -0.94 21.20
C PHE A 152 2.49 -0.45 19.74
N LEU A 153 3.05 -1.23 18.79
CA LEU A 153 2.98 -0.89 17.37
C LEU A 153 1.54 -0.95 16.87
N ALA A 154 0.70 -1.84 17.41
CA ALA A 154 -0.70 -1.88 17.03
C ALA A 154 -1.46 -0.60 17.38
N ILE A 155 -1.16 0.01 18.53
CA ILE A 155 -1.74 1.30 18.95
C ILE A 155 -1.20 2.44 18.08
N LEU A 156 0.09 2.42 17.77
CA LEU A 156 0.78 3.51 17.07
C LEU A 156 0.45 3.54 15.57
N MET A 157 0.34 2.39 14.93
CA MET A 157 0.34 2.30 13.47
C MET A 157 -0.98 2.73 12.84
N GLY A 158 -2.11 2.59 13.54
CA GLY A 158 -3.39 3.11 13.07
C GLY A 158 -3.31 4.61 12.68
N PRO A 159 -2.99 5.50 13.62
CA PRO A 159 -2.78 6.92 13.33
C PRO A 159 -1.69 7.20 12.31
N ILE A 160 -0.54 6.52 12.36
CA ILE A 160 0.58 6.76 11.43
C ILE A 160 0.19 6.45 10.00
N CYS A 161 -0.42 5.28 9.75
CA CYS A 161 -0.80 4.87 8.40
C CYS A 161 -1.84 5.83 7.79
N VAL A 162 -2.81 6.31 8.56
CA VAL A 162 -3.80 7.28 8.03
C VAL A 162 -3.19 8.67 7.85
N ALA A 163 -2.33 9.11 8.78
CA ALA A 163 -1.64 10.38 8.65
C ALA A 163 -0.67 10.41 7.46
N ALA A 164 -0.11 9.25 7.07
CA ALA A 164 0.75 9.11 5.90
C ALA A 164 0.05 9.44 4.56
N GLU A 165 -1.27 9.52 4.53
CA GLU A 165 -2.04 9.94 3.36
C GLU A 165 -2.19 11.48 3.25
N TRP A 166 -1.90 12.23 4.32
CA TRP A 166 -2.04 13.69 4.33
C TRP A 166 -1.03 14.45 3.45
N PRO A 167 0.25 14.05 3.37
CA PRO A 167 1.21 14.74 2.52
C PRO A 167 0.80 14.64 1.04
N ARG A 168 0.35 15.76 0.47
CA ARG A 168 0.13 15.86 -0.98
C ARG A 168 1.46 16.12 -1.68
N LEU A 169 2.25 15.06 -1.85
CA LEU A 169 3.52 15.14 -2.54
C LEU A 169 3.28 15.20 -4.06
N ARG A 170 3.94 16.13 -4.73
CA ARG A 170 3.76 16.34 -6.18
C ARG A 170 4.19 15.12 -7.02
N TRP A 171 5.11 14.32 -6.51
CA TRP A 171 5.80 13.28 -7.27
C TRP A 171 5.62 11.86 -6.69
N ILE A 172 5.12 11.74 -5.46
CA ILE A 172 5.00 10.47 -4.74
C ILE A 172 3.52 10.24 -4.45
N ASP A 173 3.04 9.06 -4.84
CA ASP A 173 1.65 8.64 -4.62
C ASP A 173 1.41 8.20 -3.17
N ASP A 174 0.16 8.28 -2.73
CA ASP A 174 -0.27 7.90 -1.38
C ASP A 174 -0.02 6.43 -1.06
N ASN A 175 -0.11 5.53 -2.06
CA ASN A 175 0.25 4.13 -1.88
C ASN A 175 1.69 3.93 -1.36
N ALA A 176 2.63 4.76 -1.85
CA ALA A 176 4.01 4.70 -1.39
C ALA A 176 4.15 5.30 0.01
N THR A 177 3.53 6.45 0.30
CA THR A 177 3.66 7.07 1.63
C THR A 177 3.01 6.22 2.71
N MET A 178 1.85 5.62 2.44
CA MET A 178 1.13 4.72 3.36
C MET A 178 1.86 3.41 3.66
N LEU A 179 2.98 3.12 2.98
CA LEU A 179 3.86 2.00 3.30
C LEU A 179 5.23 2.44 3.81
N LEU A 180 5.89 3.37 3.11
CA LEU A 180 7.26 3.77 3.43
C LEU A 180 7.36 4.55 4.74
N ILE A 181 6.35 5.37 5.08
CA ILE A 181 6.34 6.11 6.36
C ILE A 181 6.12 5.13 7.53
N PRO A 182 5.09 4.26 7.53
CA PRO A 182 4.94 3.23 8.56
C PRO A 182 6.13 2.26 8.65
N LEU A 183 6.69 1.85 7.51
CA LEU A 183 7.91 1.02 7.49
C LEU A 183 9.06 1.74 8.21
N THR A 184 9.26 3.03 7.95
CA THR A 184 10.30 3.81 8.65
C THR A 184 10.06 3.81 10.17
N ALA A 185 8.81 3.95 10.61
CA ALA A 185 8.47 3.85 12.04
C ALA A 185 8.78 2.46 12.62
N VAL A 186 8.52 1.38 11.88
CA VAL A 186 8.92 0.02 12.28
C VAL A 186 10.43 -0.09 12.40
N LEU A 187 11.19 0.34 11.38
CA LEU A 187 12.65 0.25 11.38
C LEU A 187 13.29 1.00 12.55
N LEU A 188 12.73 2.15 12.93
CA LEU A 188 13.15 2.91 14.10
C LEU A 188 12.81 2.22 15.43
N ALA A 189 11.77 1.38 15.45
CA ALA A 189 11.36 0.63 16.63
C ALA A 189 12.18 -0.66 16.83
N ILE A 190 12.62 -1.32 15.75
CA ILE A 190 13.34 -2.61 15.79
C ILE A 190 14.48 -2.67 16.84
N PRO A 191 15.36 -1.66 17.00
CA PRO A 191 16.45 -1.72 17.99
C PRO A 191 16.00 -1.81 19.46
N PHE A 192 14.71 -1.61 19.73
CA PHE A 192 14.11 -1.59 21.08
C PHE A 192 13.15 -2.78 21.33
N LEU A 193 13.04 -3.69 20.36
CA LEU A 193 12.17 -4.88 20.39
C LEU A 193 12.97 -6.14 20.72
#